data_AF-A0A8W8L9K5-F1
#
_entry.id   AF-A0A8W8L9K5-F1
#
_cell.length_a   1.000
_cell.length_b   1.000
_cell.length_c   1.000
_cell.angle_alpha   90.00
_cell.angle_beta   90.00
_cell.angle_gamma   90.00
#
_symmetry.space_group_name_H-M   'P 1'
#
loop_
_entity.id
_entity.type
_entity.pdbx_description
1 polymer ?
#
loop_
_entity_poly.entity_id
_entity_poly.type
_entity_poly.pdbx_seq_one_letter_code
_entity_poly.pdbx_strand_id
1 'polypeptide(L)'
;GVVYISDEVPQRICWQQPCKNSGVCVDDANGYTCQCPYLFNGTNCENDLSKPLLYTGIYSPLFYFRPFRLCCHQVNLKLGEF
;
A
#
# COMPACT_ATOMS: atom_id res chain seq x y z
N GLY A 1 -8.72 -31.50 15.56
CA GLY A 1 -7.59 -30.56 15.52
C GLY A 1 -7.55 -29.96 14.14
N VAL A 2 -7.40 -28.64 14.04
CA VAL A 2 -7.07 -28.01 12.75
C VAL A 2 -5.61 -28.33 12.44
N VAL A 3 -5.37 -28.85 11.24
CA VAL A 3 -4.02 -29.21 10.78
C VAL A 3 -3.34 -27.93 10.29
N TYR A 4 -2.22 -27.56 10.91
CA TYR A 4 -1.32 -26.55 10.36
C TYR A 4 -0.32 -27.27 9.47
N ILE A 5 -0.64 -27.34 8.18
CA ILE A 5 0.34 -27.71 7.16
C ILE A 5 1.04 -26.41 6.78
N SER A 6 2.38 -26.45 6.76
CA SER A 6 3.23 -25.40 6.22
C SER A 6 2.65 -24.83 4.90
N ASP A 7 2.40 -23.51 4.91
CA ASP A 7 2.30 -22.57 3.78
C ASP A 7 0.95 -22.12 3.20
N GLU A 8 -0.24 -22.64 3.55
CA GLU A 8 -1.51 -22.13 2.96
C GLU A 8 -2.73 -22.17 3.90
N VAL A 9 -2.61 -21.64 5.12
CA VAL A 9 -3.81 -21.14 5.83
C VAL A 9 -4.22 -19.87 5.09
N PRO A 10 -5.47 -19.69 4.63
CA PRO A 10 -5.91 -18.38 4.17
C PRO A 10 -5.79 -17.50 5.40
N GLN A 11 -4.69 -16.75 5.49
CA GLN A 11 -4.47 -15.82 6.55
C GLN A 11 -5.66 -14.88 6.40
N ARG A 12 -6.65 -15.00 7.29
CA ARG A 12 -7.78 -14.07 7.32
C ARG A 12 -7.19 -12.78 7.83
N ILE A 13 -6.53 -12.06 6.93
CA ILE A 13 -5.77 -10.86 7.24
C ILE A 13 -6.73 -9.84 7.86
N CYS A 14 -8.02 -9.90 7.51
CA CYS A 14 -9.08 -9.13 8.17
C CYS A 14 -9.22 -9.35 9.68
N TRP A 15 -8.80 -10.48 10.25
CA TRP A 15 -8.78 -10.70 11.70
C TRP A 15 -7.82 -9.74 12.41
N GLN A 16 -6.72 -9.36 11.76
CA GLN A 16 -5.75 -8.40 12.28
C GLN A 16 -6.22 -6.95 12.14
N GLN A 17 -7.42 -6.72 11.58
CA GLN A 17 -8.00 -5.41 11.34
C GLN A 17 -7.04 -4.44 10.64
N PRO A 18 -6.54 -4.80 9.44
CA PRO A 18 -5.54 -4.03 8.71
C PRO A 18 -6.11 -2.69 8.21
N CYS A 19 -7.38 -2.67 7.82
CA CYS A 19 -8.06 -1.48 7.32
C CYS A 19 -8.27 -0.44 8.43
N LYS A 20 -7.87 0.80 8.16
CA LYS A 20 -8.04 1.96 9.03
C LYS A 20 -9.26 2.77 8.65
N ASN A 21 -9.59 3.77 9.47
CA ASN A 21 -10.59 4.79 9.17
C ASN A 21 -11.97 4.22 8.77
N SER A 22 -12.40 3.17 9.46
CA SER A 22 -13.67 2.46 9.18
C SER A 22 -13.75 1.81 7.80
N GLY A 23 -12.61 1.47 7.20
CA GLY A 23 -12.56 0.64 5.99
C GLY A 23 -13.09 -0.78 6.25
N VAL A 24 -13.86 -1.29 5.29
CA VAL A 24 -14.40 -2.66 5.35
C VAL A 24 -13.35 -3.62 4.78
N CYS A 25 -12.90 -4.57 5.60
CA CYS A 25 -11.96 -5.59 5.15
C CYS A 25 -12.69 -6.75 4.49
N VAL A 26 -12.21 -7.17 3.33
CA VAL A 26 -12.70 -8.33 2.59
C VAL A 26 -11.52 -9.28 2.35
N ASP A 27 -11.63 -10.51 2.85
CA ASP A 27 -10.66 -11.56 2.54
C ASP A 27 -10.77 -11.90 1.03
N ASP A 28 -9.64 -11.95 0.33
CA ASP A 28 -9.58 -12.25 -1.10
C ASP A 28 -8.69 -13.48 -1.35
N ALA A 29 -8.81 -14.12 -2.51
CA ALA A 29 -8.02 -15.32 -2.84
C ALA A 29 -6.50 -15.07 -2.81
N ASN A 30 -6.08 -13.83 -3.05
CA ASN A 30 -4.68 -13.40 -3.01
C ASN A 30 -4.30 -12.66 -1.72
N GLY A 31 -5.17 -12.63 -0.70
CA GLY A 31 -4.92 -11.96 0.58
C GLY A 31 -6.13 -11.22 1.13
N TYR A 32 -6.11 -9.89 1.06
CA TYR A 32 -7.22 -9.03 1.52
C TYR A 32 -7.32 -7.75 0.69
N THR A 33 -8.52 -7.17 0.68
CA THR A 33 -8.80 -5.86 0.11
C THR A 33 -9.56 -5.02 1.13
N CYS A 34 -9.17 -3.75 1.26
CA CYS A 34 -9.92 -2.77 2.06
C CYS A 34 -10.83 -1.93 1.17
N GLN A 35 -12.14 -1.95 1.45
CA GLN A 35 -13.08 -1.01 0.86
C GLN A 35 -13.10 0.27 1.71
N CYS A 36 -12.51 1.33 1.18
CA CYS A 36 -12.36 2.60 1.90
C CYS A 36 -13.62 3.49 1.77
N PRO A 37 -14.00 4.20 2.84
CA PRO A 37 -15.08 5.18 2.80
C PRO A 37 -14.73 6.41 1.95
N TYR A 38 -15.77 7.17 1.59
CA TYR A 38 -15.60 8.45 0.89
C TYR A 38 -14.67 9.35 1.71
N LEU A 39 -13.59 9.83 1.08
CA LEU A 39 -12.47 10.58 1.66
C LEU A 39 -11.30 9.77 2.24
N PHE A 40 -11.23 8.45 2.05
CA PHE A 40 -10.03 7.67 2.42
C PHE A 40 -9.53 6.81 1.26
N ASN A 41 -8.20 6.62 1.19
CA ASN A 41 -7.60 5.69 0.23
C ASN A 41 -6.30 5.07 0.76
N GLY A 42 -5.62 4.30 -0.08
CA GLY A 42 -4.44 3.50 0.28
C GLY A 42 -4.82 2.04 0.45
N THR A 43 -3.82 1.17 0.56
CA THR A 43 -4.05 -0.28 0.69
C THR A 43 -4.82 -0.62 1.97
N ASN A 44 -4.63 0.20 3.01
CA ASN A 44 -5.25 0.05 4.32
C ASN A 44 -6.16 1.23 4.68
N CYS A 45 -6.60 2.03 3.70
CA CYS A 45 -7.36 3.26 3.96
C CYS A 45 -6.64 4.25 4.90
N GLU A 46 -5.32 4.26 4.87
CA GLU A 46 -4.46 5.08 5.75
C GLU A 46 -4.43 6.56 5.35
N ASN A 47 -4.75 6.88 4.09
CA ASN A 47 -4.69 8.24 3.58
C ASN A 47 -6.03 8.95 3.76
N ASP A 48 -6.01 10.11 4.41
CA ASP A 48 -7.16 11.01 4.59
C ASP A 48 -7.19 12.08 3.48
N LEU A 49 -8.17 11.99 2.60
CA LEU A 49 -8.40 12.91 1.47
C LEU A 49 -9.22 14.13 1.86
N SER A 50 -9.80 14.19 3.07
CA SER A 50 -10.49 15.39 3.56
C SER A 50 -9.53 16.58 3.72
N LYS A 51 -8.22 16.30 3.75
CA LYS A 51 -7.14 17.29 3.89
C LYS A 51 -6.31 17.39 2.60
N PRO A 52 -6.81 18.11 1.58
CA PRO A 52 -6.10 18.26 0.30
C PRO A 52 -4.70 18.88 0.44
N LEU A 53 -4.46 19.65 1.50
CA LEU A 53 -3.16 20.28 1.76
C LEU A 53 -2.09 19.34 2.32
N LEU A 54 -2.46 18.14 2.79
CA LEU A 54 -1.52 17.11 3.25
C LEU A 54 -1.28 16.04 2.17
N TYR A 55 -2.34 15.68 1.44
CA TYR A 55 -2.33 14.62 0.43
C TYR A 55 -1.60 15.02 -0.87
N THR A 56 -1.64 16.30 -1.25
CA THR A 56 -0.96 16.83 -2.45
C THR A 56 0.57 16.80 -2.36
N GLY A 57 1.16 16.69 -1.16
CA GLY A 57 2.61 16.59 -0.98
C GLY A 57 3.20 15.23 -1.38
N ILE A 58 2.43 14.14 -1.22
CA ILE A 58 2.88 12.75 -1.45
C ILE A 58 2.47 12.25 -2.85
N TYR A 59 1.32 12.72 -3.35
CA TYR A 59 0.78 12.41 -4.67
C TYR A 59 1.03 13.49 -5.73
N SER A 60 1.86 14.50 -5.43
CA SER A 60 2.28 15.45 -6.45
C SER A 60 3.00 14.71 -7.58
N PRO A 61 2.71 15.01 -8.85
CA PRO A 61 3.44 14.45 -9.97
C PRO A 61 4.95 14.74 -9.87
N LEU A 62 5.38 15.77 -9.13
CA LEU A 62 6.80 16.03 -8.85
C LEU A 62 7.48 14.98 -7.94
N PHE A 63 6.72 14.22 -7.16
CA PHE A 63 7.22 13.12 -6.31
C PHE A 63 6.93 11.74 -6.93
N TYR A 64 5.81 11.57 -7.65
CA TYR A 64 5.52 10.35 -8.41
C TYR A 64 6.49 10.16 -9.60
N PHE A 65 7.02 11.28 -10.14
CA PHE A 65 8.15 11.30 -11.08
C PHE A 65 9.50 11.60 -10.41
N ARG A 66 9.75 11.10 -9.19
CA ARG A 66 11.14 10.95 -8.72
C ARG A 66 11.64 9.54 -9.08
N PRO A 67 12.29 9.33 -10.24
CA PRO A 67 12.97 8.07 -10.55
C PRO A 67 14.18 7.80 -9.63
N PHE A 68 14.41 8.64 -8.63
CA PHE A 68 15.57 8.58 -7.76
C PHE A 68 15.23 7.94 -6.41
N ARG A 69 14.91 6.63 -6.44
CA ARG A 69 15.40 5.77 -5.36
C ARG A 69 16.92 5.64 -5.56
N LEU A 70 17.68 6.61 -5.05
CA LEU A 70 19.10 6.39 -4.76
C LEU A 70 19.19 5.36 -3.63
N CYS A 71 19.13 4.08 -3.99
CA CYS A 71 19.84 3.07 -3.22
C CYS A 71 21.31 3.15 -3.66
N CYS A 72 22.16 3.71 -2.82
CA CYS A 72 23.60 3.54 -2.94
C CYS A 72 23.96 2.08 -2.61
N HIS A 73 23.85 1.20 -3.61
CA HIS A 73 24.68 0.01 -3.65
C HIS A 73 25.09 -0.23 -5.11
N GLN A 74 26.39 -0.20 -5.33
CA GLN A 74 27.03 -0.16 -6.63
C GLN A 74 26.49 -1.20 -7.62
N VAL A 75 25.93 -0.74 -8.74
CA VAL A 75 26.11 -1.37 -10.04
C VAL A 75 26.02 -0.31 -11.12
N ASN A 76 27.08 -0.23 -11.93
CA ASN A 76 27.24 0.72 -13.03
C ASN A 76 26.06 0.62 -14.02
N LEU A 77 25.28 1.69 -14.15
CA LEU A 77 24.45 1.94 -15.33
C LEU A 77 24.65 3.37 -15.79
N LYS A 78 25.55 3.52 -16.78
CA LYS A 78 25.53 4.69 -17.67
C LYS A 78 24.28 4.59 -18.54
N LEU A 79 23.61 5.73 -18.73
CA LEU A 79 22.85 6.17 -19.92
C LEU A 79 22.16 7.46 -19.44
N GLY A 80 22.75 8.64 -19.64
CA GLY A 80 22.90 9.28 -20.94
C GLY A 80 22.03 10.54 -20.87
N GLU A 81 22.66 11.68 -20.60
CA GLU A 81 22.01 12.99 -20.62
C GLU A 81 21.76 13.38 -22.09
N PHE A 82 20.49 13.58 -22.47
CA PHE A 82 19.93 14.67 -23.29
C PHE A 82 18.43 14.43 -23.50
#